data_AF-A0A3C0GUS6-F1
#
_entry.id   AF-A0A3C0GUS6-F1
#
_cell.length_a   1.000
_cell.length_b   1.000
_cell.length_c   1.000
_cell.angle_alpha   90.00
_cell.angle_beta   90.00
_cell.angle_gamma   90.00
#
_symmetry.space_group_name_H-M   'P 1'
#
loop_
_entity.id
_entity.type
_entity.pdbx_description
1 polymer ?
#
loop_
_entity_poly.entity_id
_entity_poly.type
_entity_poly.pdbx_seq_one_letter_code
_entity_poly.pdbx_strand_id
1 'polypeptide(L)'
;MNKAVVGRTVLVTAMAAALSACGGGGGGSNVRVDPPPVTPPPTTPPTTPPTKPPEPAFDAHLTITQAGAARTAGLDGTGVRIGVVDSGVVRNHASLDGRVLANYSYLDGRTNNLNVDDVVGHGTAVAELAAGKAVGGWPGGIAPGAQIVSARIIADQRPADDGSGNGNEVTG
;
A
#
# COMPACT_ATOMS: atom_id res chain seq x y z
N MET A 1 -40.93 -1.79 -43.16
CA MET A 1 -42.10 -1.49 -42.32
C MET A 1 -41.60 -1.19 -40.92
N ASN A 2 -41.72 0.08 -40.54
CA ASN A 2 -41.15 0.70 -39.33
C ASN A 2 -41.90 0.28 -38.07
N LYS A 3 -41.22 0.16 -36.92
CA LYS A 3 -41.64 0.79 -35.64
C LYS A 3 -40.43 1.12 -34.78
N ALA A 4 -40.29 2.41 -34.49
CA ALA A 4 -39.34 3.01 -33.55
C ALA A 4 -39.82 2.81 -32.10
N VAL A 5 -38.87 2.76 -31.15
CA VAL A 5 -39.16 2.91 -29.72
C VAL A 5 -38.43 4.16 -29.22
N VAL A 6 -39.21 5.13 -28.75
CA VAL A 6 -38.81 6.41 -28.16
C VAL A 6 -39.00 6.30 -26.64
N GLY A 7 -38.02 6.76 -25.85
CA GLY A 7 -37.99 6.66 -24.39
C GLY A 7 -38.69 7.77 -23.61
N ARG A 8 -38.46 7.82 -22.28
CA ARG A 8 -38.32 9.04 -21.45
C ARG A 8 -38.16 8.74 -19.95
N THR A 9 -37.19 9.43 -19.36
CA THR A 9 -36.82 9.57 -17.93
C THR A 9 -37.79 10.49 -17.17
N VAL A 10 -38.04 10.24 -15.86
CA VAL A 10 -38.55 11.26 -14.90
C VAL A 10 -37.90 11.08 -13.52
N LEU A 11 -37.44 12.20 -12.96
CA LEU A 11 -36.74 12.44 -11.69
C LEU A 11 -37.73 13.02 -10.65
N VAL A 12 -37.66 12.66 -9.36
CA VAL A 12 -38.42 13.34 -8.27
C VAL A 12 -37.58 13.43 -6.99
N THR A 13 -37.52 14.63 -6.41
CA THR A 13 -36.90 15.01 -5.13
C THR A 13 -37.91 15.79 -4.28
N ALA A 14 -37.93 15.59 -2.95
CA ALA A 14 -38.13 16.60 -1.87
C ALA A 14 -38.77 16.02 -0.59
N MET A 15 -38.28 16.42 0.61
CA MET A 15 -39.14 16.77 1.74
C MET A 15 -38.39 17.55 2.84
N ALA A 16 -39.06 18.56 3.39
CA ALA A 16 -38.61 19.51 4.41
C ALA A 16 -39.47 19.39 5.69
N ALA A 17 -39.00 19.88 6.84
CA ALA A 17 -39.87 20.19 7.99
C ALA A 17 -39.27 21.29 8.90
N ALA A 18 -40.08 22.30 9.17
CA ALA A 18 -39.96 23.30 10.24
C ALA A 18 -41.02 22.99 11.30
N LEU A 19 -40.87 23.47 12.55
CA LEU A 19 -41.99 23.95 13.38
C LEU A 19 -41.51 24.74 14.60
N SER A 20 -42.24 25.79 14.91
CA SER A 20 -42.04 26.84 15.91
C SER A 20 -42.91 26.64 17.16
N ALA A 21 -42.52 27.30 18.27
CA ALA A 21 -43.32 28.27 19.02
C ALA A 21 -43.47 28.07 20.55
N CYS A 22 -43.70 29.24 21.18
CA CYS A 22 -44.31 29.55 22.48
C CYS A 22 -43.34 29.63 23.69
N GLY A 23 -43.12 30.76 24.39
CA GLY A 23 -43.73 32.09 24.34
C GLY A 23 -44.70 32.35 25.50
N GLY A 24 -44.19 32.66 26.70
CA GLY A 24 -45.01 33.13 27.83
C GLY A 24 -44.17 33.65 29.00
N GLY A 25 -44.36 34.90 29.40
CA GLY A 25 -43.72 35.52 30.55
C GLY A 25 -44.56 36.69 31.09
N GLY A 26 -44.61 36.84 32.42
CA GLY A 26 -45.28 37.95 33.09
C GLY A 26 -45.02 38.03 34.60
N GLY A 27 -44.34 39.11 35.03
CA GLY A 27 -44.66 39.86 36.26
C GLY A 27 -43.77 39.68 37.51
N GLY A 28 -43.04 40.74 37.89
CA GLY A 28 -42.83 41.08 39.31
C GLY A 28 -41.39 41.31 39.82
N SER A 29 -40.96 42.58 39.82
CA SER A 29 -40.19 43.27 40.87
C SER A 29 -38.90 42.65 41.49
N ASN A 30 -37.75 43.20 41.07
CA ASN A 30 -36.58 43.64 41.86
C ASN A 30 -35.92 42.72 42.90
N VAL A 31 -35.91 41.41 42.71
CA VAL A 31 -34.85 40.57 43.28
C VAL A 31 -33.70 40.56 42.29
N ARG A 32 -32.47 40.82 42.72
CA ARG A 32 -31.30 40.41 41.91
C ARG A 32 -31.40 38.90 41.77
N VAL A 33 -31.89 38.42 40.63
CA VAL A 33 -31.69 37.03 40.23
C VAL A 33 -30.24 36.97 39.82
N ASP A 34 -29.38 36.61 40.76
CA ASP A 34 -28.06 36.12 40.38
C ASP A 34 -28.31 34.96 39.40
N PRO A 35 -27.69 34.98 38.21
CA PRO A 35 -27.91 33.92 37.25
C PRO A 35 -27.58 32.58 37.93
N PRO A 36 -28.41 31.53 37.75
CA PRO A 36 -28.06 30.22 38.25
C PRO A 36 -26.66 29.86 37.72
N PRO A 37 -25.84 29.12 38.49
CA PRO A 37 -24.54 28.69 38.02
C PRO A 37 -24.67 28.08 36.62
N VAL A 38 -24.05 28.70 35.62
CA VAL A 38 -24.01 28.12 34.28
C VAL A 38 -23.25 26.80 34.40
N THR A 39 -23.96 25.70 34.23
CA THR A 39 -23.30 24.41 34.09
C THR A 39 -22.47 24.51 32.80
N PRO A 40 -21.18 24.15 32.81
CA PRO A 40 -20.41 24.05 31.58
C PRO A 40 -21.20 23.19 30.59
N PRO A 41 -21.25 23.53 29.29
CA PRO A 41 -21.84 22.65 28.30
C PRO A 41 -21.20 21.26 28.44
N PRO A 42 -21.97 20.17 28.33
CA PRO A 42 -21.42 18.82 28.44
C PRO A 42 -20.26 18.69 27.47
N THR A 43 -19.05 18.52 28.00
CA THR A 43 -17.88 18.23 27.19
C THR A 43 -18.16 16.90 26.52
N THR A 44 -18.26 16.91 25.19
CA THR A 44 -18.26 15.67 24.41
C THR A 44 -17.02 14.87 24.84
N PRO A 45 -17.16 13.59 25.23
CA PRO A 45 -16.02 12.75 25.53
C PRO A 45 -15.01 12.84 24.37
N PRO A 46 -13.70 12.91 24.64
CA PRO A 46 -12.71 12.87 23.58
C PRO A 46 -12.94 11.63 22.74
N THR A 47 -13.28 11.80 21.46
CA THR A 47 -13.24 10.70 20.51
C THR A 47 -11.77 10.35 20.33
N THR A 48 -11.31 9.29 20.99
CA THR A 48 -9.98 8.77 20.75
C THR A 48 -9.90 8.37 19.27
N PRO A 49 -8.92 8.86 18.50
CA PRO A 49 -8.69 8.36 17.16
C PRO A 49 -8.55 6.84 17.20
N PRO A 50 -9.09 6.09 16.22
CA PRO A 50 -8.90 4.65 16.19
C PRO A 50 -7.39 4.35 16.25
N THR A 51 -7.00 3.51 17.20
CA THR A 51 -5.61 3.09 17.35
C THR A 51 -5.18 2.34 16.09
N LYS A 52 -4.11 2.82 15.46
CA LYS A 52 -3.49 2.13 14.32
C LYS A 52 -3.17 0.68 14.74
N PRO A 53 -3.50 -0.33 13.93
CA PRO A 53 -3.11 -1.71 14.21
C PRO A 53 -1.60 -1.81 14.46
N PRO A 54 -1.15 -2.69 15.35
CA PRO A 54 0.27 -2.93 15.54
C PRO A 54 0.90 -3.38 14.21
N GLU A 55 2.09 -2.85 13.90
CA GLU A 55 2.84 -3.29 12.74
C GLU A 55 3.21 -4.78 12.88
N PRO A 56 3.22 -5.54 11.77
CA PRO A 56 3.70 -6.91 11.79
C PRO A 56 5.14 -7.01 12.29
N ALA A 57 5.49 -8.17 12.85
CA ALA A 57 6.88 -8.47 13.19
C ALA A 57 7.78 -8.40 11.95
N PHE A 58 9.06 -8.11 12.16
CA PHE A 58 10.05 -7.95 11.08
C PHE A 58 10.23 -9.21 10.21
N ASP A 59 9.94 -10.38 10.77
CA ASP A 59 9.99 -11.70 10.13
C ASP A 59 8.59 -12.25 9.76
N ALA A 60 7.56 -11.40 9.81
CA ALA A 60 6.18 -11.82 9.59
C ALA A 60 5.98 -12.49 8.23
N HIS A 61 6.77 -12.17 7.20
CA HIS A 61 6.69 -12.84 5.90
C HIS A 61 6.96 -14.34 6.00
N LEU A 62 7.87 -14.78 6.88
CA LEU A 62 8.14 -16.21 7.08
C LEU A 62 7.03 -16.91 7.84
N THR A 63 6.43 -16.21 8.80
CA THR A 63 5.34 -16.75 9.63
C THR A 63 4.04 -16.84 8.82
N ILE A 64 3.64 -15.77 8.14
CA ILE A 64 2.39 -15.71 7.38
C ILE A 64 2.39 -16.72 6.22
N THR A 65 3.55 -16.95 5.58
CA THR A 65 3.68 -17.93 4.48
C THR A 65 4.01 -19.35 4.94
N GLN A 66 4.25 -19.57 6.24
CA GLN A 66 4.75 -20.82 6.81
C GLN A 66 6.12 -21.27 6.24
N ALA A 67 6.89 -20.36 5.62
CA ALA A 67 8.20 -20.67 5.07
C ALA A 67 9.21 -21.13 6.14
N GLY A 68 9.07 -20.66 7.38
CA GLY A 68 9.95 -21.11 8.48
C GLY A 68 9.87 -22.62 8.75
N ALA A 69 8.66 -23.21 8.67
CA ALA A 69 8.47 -24.64 8.84
C ALA A 69 9.08 -25.43 7.68
N ALA A 70 8.87 -24.98 6.44
CA ALA A 70 9.47 -25.60 5.25
C ALA A 70 11.00 -25.57 5.30
N ARG A 71 11.57 -24.41 5.63
CA ARG A 71 13.03 -24.24 5.79
C ARG A 71 13.60 -25.15 6.89
N THR A 72 12.92 -25.29 8.02
CA THR A 72 13.32 -26.21 9.11
C THR A 72 13.29 -27.67 8.67
N ALA A 73 12.37 -28.04 7.77
CA ALA A 73 12.32 -29.36 7.15
C ALA A 73 13.37 -29.56 6.03
N GLY A 74 14.26 -28.58 5.80
CA GLY A 74 15.28 -28.63 4.75
C GLY A 74 14.79 -28.22 3.36
N LEU A 75 13.57 -27.69 3.25
CA LEU A 75 13.01 -27.18 2.00
C LEU A 75 13.29 -25.68 1.89
N ASP A 76 14.45 -25.33 1.33
CA ASP A 76 14.93 -23.95 1.23
C ASP A 76 15.03 -23.42 -0.21
N GLY A 77 14.59 -24.21 -1.20
CA GLY A 77 14.65 -23.88 -2.62
C GLY A 77 15.97 -24.22 -3.32
N THR A 78 16.89 -24.94 -2.66
CA THR A 78 18.10 -25.47 -3.31
C THR A 78 17.76 -26.21 -4.60
N GLY A 79 18.47 -25.87 -5.69
CA GLY A 79 18.24 -26.44 -7.02
C GLY A 79 17.15 -25.75 -7.84
N VAL A 80 16.44 -24.77 -7.28
CA VAL A 80 15.43 -23.96 -7.97
C VAL A 80 16.01 -22.62 -8.42
N ARG A 81 15.55 -22.12 -9.58
CA ARG A 81 15.84 -20.77 -10.06
C ARG A 81 14.56 -19.94 -10.09
N ILE A 82 14.65 -18.72 -9.59
CA ILE A 82 13.58 -17.73 -9.59
C ILE A 82 13.94 -16.66 -10.62
N GLY A 83 13.08 -16.46 -11.61
CA GLY A 83 13.18 -15.36 -12.57
C GLY A 83 12.52 -14.11 -11.99
N VAL A 84 13.28 -13.02 -11.85
CA VAL A 84 12.77 -11.72 -11.38
C VAL A 84 12.69 -10.77 -12.57
N VAL A 85 11.46 -10.48 -13.00
CA VAL A 85 11.16 -9.55 -14.09
C VAL A 85 10.71 -8.23 -13.47
N ASP A 86 11.63 -7.28 -13.29
CA ASP A 86 11.40 -6.08 -12.47
C ASP A 86 12.37 -4.93 -12.87
N SER A 87 12.76 -4.05 -11.94
CA SER A 87 13.72 -2.95 -12.13
C SER A 87 15.19 -3.37 -12.15
N GLY A 88 15.47 -4.65 -11.96
CA GLY A 88 16.81 -5.21 -11.84
C GLY A 88 17.04 -5.85 -10.47
N VAL A 89 18.23 -6.40 -10.25
CA VAL A 89 18.62 -6.98 -8.95
C VAL A 89 20.10 -6.70 -8.69
N VAL A 90 20.40 -5.98 -7.61
CA VAL A 90 21.79 -5.73 -7.17
C VAL A 90 22.47 -7.04 -6.76
N ARG A 91 23.34 -7.58 -7.63
CA ARG A 91 23.90 -8.93 -7.46
C ARG A 91 24.84 -9.09 -6.27
N ASN A 92 25.47 -7.99 -5.85
CA ASN A 92 26.40 -7.93 -4.72
C ASN A 92 25.75 -7.40 -3.43
N HIS A 93 24.41 -7.33 -3.38
CA HIS A 93 23.72 -7.02 -2.13
C HIS A 93 24.04 -8.10 -1.08
N ALA A 94 24.22 -7.72 0.18
CA ALA A 94 24.73 -8.65 1.20
C ALA A 94 23.87 -9.92 1.33
N SER A 95 22.55 -9.80 1.19
CA SER A 95 21.60 -10.94 1.22
C SER A 95 21.52 -11.72 -0.09
N LEU A 96 22.02 -11.20 -1.21
CA LEU A 96 21.91 -11.80 -2.55
C LEU A 96 23.26 -12.22 -3.14
N ASP A 97 24.36 -11.82 -2.52
CA ASP A 97 25.71 -12.20 -2.96
C ASP A 97 25.85 -13.73 -3.04
N GLY A 98 26.30 -14.20 -4.20
CA GLY A 98 26.36 -15.62 -4.57
C GLY A 98 25.03 -16.29 -4.94
N ARG A 99 23.92 -15.54 -5.04
CA ARG A 99 22.59 -16.05 -5.45
C ARG A 99 22.20 -15.65 -6.87
N VAL A 100 22.62 -14.48 -7.32
CA VAL A 100 22.27 -13.95 -8.64
C VAL A 100 23.20 -14.55 -9.70
N LEU A 101 22.64 -15.40 -10.56
CA LEU A 101 23.38 -16.08 -11.64
C LEU A 101 23.59 -15.19 -12.86
N ALA A 102 22.59 -14.39 -13.20
CA ALA A 102 22.61 -13.55 -14.37
C ALA A 102 21.67 -12.35 -14.19
N ASN A 103 22.10 -11.21 -14.71
CA ASN A 103 21.28 -10.02 -14.88
C ASN A 103 21.22 -9.67 -16.36
N TYR A 104 20.02 -9.66 -16.91
CA TYR A 104 19.73 -9.17 -18.25
C TYR A 104 19.02 -7.83 -18.15
N SER A 105 19.26 -6.95 -19.12
CA SER A 105 18.54 -5.69 -19.25
C SER A 105 17.95 -5.56 -20.64
N TYR A 106 16.71 -5.09 -20.70
CA TYR A 106 15.93 -4.88 -21.90
C TYR A 106 15.56 -3.40 -22.06
N LEU A 107 16.40 -2.49 -21.54
CA LEU A 107 16.18 -1.05 -21.56
C LEU A 107 17.14 -0.35 -22.53
N ASP A 108 16.73 0.79 -23.09
CA ASP A 108 17.64 1.65 -23.85
C ASP A 108 18.65 2.32 -22.91
N GLY A 109 19.94 2.04 -23.12
CA GLY A 109 21.05 2.64 -22.37
C GLY A 109 21.27 4.13 -22.63
N ARG A 110 20.57 4.75 -23.59
CA ARG A 110 20.57 6.21 -23.79
C ARG A 110 19.74 6.95 -22.75
N THR A 111 18.71 6.30 -22.21
CA THR A 111 17.76 6.89 -21.27
C THR A 111 17.83 6.23 -19.89
N ASN A 112 18.59 5.14 -19.74
CA ASN A 112 18.75 4.39 -18.49
C ASN A 112 20.22 4.14 -18.17
N ASN A 113 20.54 4.14 -16.88
CA ASN A 113 21.87 3.78 -16.38
C ASN A 113 22.02 2.26 -16.29
N LEU A 114 22.70 1.69 -17.29
CA LEU A 114 23.01 0.26 -17.36
C LEU A 114 24.33 -0.11 -16.64
N ASN A 115 25.05 0.86 -16.06
CA ASN A 115 26.28 0.59 -15.30
C ASN A 115 26.01 0.07 -13.90
N VAL A 116 24.75 0.12 -13.44
CA VAL A 116 24.29 -0.45 -12.19
C VAL A 116 23.17 -1.44 -12.47
N ASP A 117 23.08 -2.47 -11.63
CA ASP A 117 22.15 -3.57 -11.82
C ASP A 117 20.68 -3.16 -11.65
N ASP A 118 20.39 -2.30 -10.68
CA ASP A 118 19.05 -1.83 -10.32
C ASP A 118 19.17 -0.40 -9.79
N VAL A 119 18.55 0.55 -10.48
CA VAL A 119 18.52 1.96 -10.07
C VAL A 119 17.38 2.24 -9.09
N VAL A 120 16.27 1.49 -9.22
CA VAL A 120 15.02 1.75 -8.49
C VAL A 120 15.02 1.03 -7.14
N GLY A 121 15.59 -0.17 -7.09
CA GLY A 121 15.71 -1.00 -5.88
C GLY A 121 14.53 -1.92 -5.60
N HIS A 122 13.40 -1.76 -6.30
CA HIS A 122 12.21 -2.59 -6.09
C HIS A 122 12.49 -4.06 -6.42
N GLY A 123 13.09 -4.35 -7.58
CA GLY A 123 13.43 -5.70 -7.98
C GLY A 123 14.45 -6.36 -7.04
N THR A 124 15.38 -5.58 -6.50
CA THR A 124 16.29 -6.04 -5.44
C THR A 124 15.51 -6.46 -4.19
N ALA A 125 14.61 -5.62 -3.67
CA ALA A 125 13.79 -5.95 -2.49
C ALA A 125 12.91 -7.20 -2.72
N VAL A 126 12.33 -7.34 -3.91
CA VAL A 126 11.60 -8.55 -4.32
C VAL A 126 12.51 -9.78 -4.28
N ALA A 127 13.72 -9.68 -4.84
CA ALA A 127 14.68 -10.77 -4.84
C ALA A 127 15.13 -11.15 -3.41
N GLU A 128 15.30 -10.18 -2.52
CA GLU A 128 15.64 -10.43 -1.12
C GLU A 128 14.55 -11.20 -0.37
N LEU A 129 13.29 -10.81 -0.58
CA LEU A 129 12.15 -11.52 -0.01
C LEU A 129 12.01 -12.93 -0.59
N ALA A 130 12.31 -13.12 -1.88
CA ALA A 130 12.22 -14.41 -2.53
C ALA A 130 13.34 -15.37 -2.09
N ALA A 131 14.61 -14.95 -2.20
CA ALA A 131 15.77 -15.83 -2.08
C ALA A 131 16.96 -15.25 -1.28
N GLY A 132 16.76 -14.13 -0.59
CA GLY A 132 17.81 -13.51 0.22
C GLY A 132 18.27 -14.45 1.35
N LYS A 133 19.59 -14.59 1.54
CA LYS A 133 20.16 -15.22 2.72
C LYS A 133 19.97 -14.33 3.96
N ALA A 134 19.96 -14.93 5.13
CA ALA A 134 19.94 -14.19 6.38
C ALA A 134 21.23 -13.35 6.52
N VAL A 135 21.10 -12.09 6.93
CA VAL A 135 22.21 -11.15 7.12
C VAL A 135 21.91 -10.25 8.31
N GLY A 136 22.78 -10.24 9.32
CA GLY A 136 22.53 -9.48 10.55
C GLY A 136 21.21 -9.90 11.20
N GLY A 137 20.30 -8.95 11.43
CA GLY A 137 18.96 -9.21 11.96
C GLY A 137 17.92 -9.66 10.92
N TRP A 138 18.23 -9.61 9.62
CA TRP A 138 17.33 -10.08 8.56
C TRP A 138 17.28 -11.61 8.51
N PRO A 139 16.10 -12.26 8.67
CA PRO A 139 15.99 -13.72 8.74
C PRO A 139 16.10 -14.42 7.37
N GLY A 140 16.25 -13.66 6.28
CA GLY A 140 16.27 -14.17 4.92
C GLY A 140 14.88 -14.27 4.29
N GLY A 141 14.85 -14.57 3.00
CA GLY A 141 13.65 -14.74 2.20
C GLY A 141 12.94 -16.09 2.40
N ILE A 142 11.95 -16.33 1.56
CA ILE A 142 11.14 -17.55 1.54
C ILE A 142 12.00 -18.78 1.20
N ALA A 143 12.81 -18.68 0.15
CA ALA A 143 13.61 -19.76 -0.41
C ALA A 143 15.10 -19.37 -0.49
N PRO A 144 15.82 -19.27 0.64
CA PRO A 144 17.18 -18.73 0.69
C PRO A 144 18.25 -19.60 -0.01
N GLY A 145 17.92 -20.83 -0.40
CA GLY A 145 18.75 -21.72 -1.20
C GLY A 145 18.54 -21.59 -2.71
N ALA A 146 17.48 -20.87 -3.15
CA ALA A 146 17.20 -20.66 -4.56
C ALA A 146 18.20 -19.69 -5.21
N GLN A 147 18.37 -19.84 -6.52
CA GLN A 147 19.16 -18.94 -7.36
C GLN A 147 18.27 -17.91 -8.06
N ILE A 148 18.83 -16.75 -8.40
CA ILE A 148 18.11 -15.64 -9.04
C ILE A 148 18.62 -15.43 -10.46
N VAL A 149 17.70 -15.20 -11.39
CA VAL A 149 17.98 -14.65 -12.72
C VAL A 149 17.15 -13.38 -12.88
N SER A 150 17.79 -12.24 -13.10
CA SER A 150 17.08 -10.96 -13.27
C SER A 150 16.88 -10.63 -14.74
N ALA A 151 15.69 -10.12 -15.05
CA ALA A 151 15.34 -9.47 -16.30
C ALA A 151 14.83 -8.07 -15.98
N ARG A 152 15.68 -7.06 -16.18
CA ARG A 152 15.34 -5.66 -15.95
C ARG A 152 14.54 -5.11 -17.12
N ILE A 153 13.29 -4.77 -16.85
CA ILE A 153 12.32 -4.20 -17.81
C ILE A 153 11.74 -2.86 -17.36
N ILE A 154 11.92 -2.48 -16.09
CA ILE A 154 11.41 -1.20 -15.56
C ILE A 154 12.51 -0.14 -15.66
N ALA A 155 12.20 0.97 -16.32
CA ALA A 155 13.09 2.11 -16.52
C ALA A 155 13.42 2.86 -15.21
N ASP A 156 14.50 3.63 -15.23
CA ASP A 156 15.00 4.38 -14.07
C ASP A 156 14.03 5.45 -13.59
N GLN A 157 13.33 6.05 -14.55
CA GLN A 157 12.36 7.08 -14.31
C GLN A 157 10.97 6.48 -14.43
N ARG A 158 10.18 6.66 -13.37
CA ARG A 158 8.75 6.37 -13.44
C ARG A 158 8.11 7.24 -14.52
N PRO A 159 7.24 6.69 -15.37
CA PRO A 159 6.47 7.53 -16.28
C PRO A 159 5.53 8.43 -15.49
N ALA A 160 5.11 9.55 -16.09
CA ALA A 160 4.14 10.44 -15.47
C ALA A 160 2.84 9.68 -15.22
N ASP A 161 2.36 9.69 -13.98
CA ASP A 161 1.05 9.15 -13.64
C ASP A 161 0.01 10.25 -13.83
N ASP A 162 -0.94 10.03 -14.72
CA ASP A 162 -2.03 10.95 -15.01
C ASP A 162 -3.24 10.78 -14.05
N GLY A 163 -3.15 9.83 -13.10
CA GLY A 163 -4.19 9.55 -12.12
C GLY A 163 -5.46 8.93 -12.73
N SER A 164 -5.43 8.55 -14.01
CA SER A 164 -6.60 8.03 -14.71
C SER A 164 -6.90 6.57 -14.37
N GLY A 165 -5.93 5.86 -13.79
CA GLY A 165 -6.03 4.42 -13.50
C GLY A 165 -5.93 3.53 -14.74
N ASN A 166 -5.69 4.07 -15.92
CA ASN A 166 -5.55 3.30 -17.16
C ASN A 166 -4.17 2.67 -17.34
N GLY A 167 -3.23 2.98 -16.44
CA GLY A 167 -1.84 2.55 -16.52
C GLY A 167 -1.04 3.34 -17.55
N ASN A 168 0.28 3.31 -17.39
CA ASN A 168 1.20 3.89 -18.36
C ASN A 168 1.58 2.82 -19.39
N GLU A 169 1.63 3.19 -20.67
CA GLU A 169 2.14 2.30 -21.72
C GLU A 169 3.60 1.92 -21.41
N VAL A 170 3.88 0.61 -21.43
CA VAL A 170 5.23 0.09 -21.31
C VAL A 170 5.82 0.07 -22.72
N THR A 171 6.59 1.10 -23.06
CA THR A 171 7.39 1.10 -24.29
C THR A 171 8.71 0.38 -24.00
N GLY A 172 8.84 -0.84 -24.49
CA GLY A 172 10.11 -1.57 -24.54
C GLY A 172 11.05 -1.05 -25.62
#